data_AF-A0A4Z0BE87-F1
#
_entry.id   AF-A0A4Z0BE87-F1
#
_cell.length_a   1.000
_cell.length_b   1.000
_cell.length_c   1.000
_cell.angle_alpha   90.00
_cell.angle_beta   90.00
_cell.angle_gamma   90.00
#
_symmetry.space_group_name_H-M   'P 1'
#
loop_
_entity.id
_entity.type
_entity.pdbx_description
1 polymer ?
#
loop_
_entity_poly.entity_id
_entity_poly.type
_entity_poly.pdbx_seq_one_letter_code
_entity_poly.pdbx_strand_id
1 'polypeptide(L)'
;MNLKKMTCRGLIVSLLALSFQTAGAGMIGADKAAPATAQTDRALVLEVVARADTASRLQSLGVDPLAARDRVGAMSDQEVAQL
;
A
#
# COMPACT_ATOMS: atom_id res chain seq x y z
N MET A 1 20.05 -13.35 -48.66
CA MET A 1 20.01 -12.18 -47.76
C MET A 1 20.03 -12.70 -46.32
N ASN A 2 21.03 -12.35 -45.52
CA ASN A 2 21.39 -13.05 -44.29
C ASN A 2 20.27 -12.97 -43.23
N LEU A 3 19.45 -14.02 -43.12
CA LEU A 3 18.30 -14.11 -42.22
C LEU A 3 18.68 -13.83 -40.76
N LYS A 4 19.87 -14.29 -40.33
CA LYS A 4 20.47 -13.99 -39.02
C LYS A 4 20.71 -12.50 -38.76
N LYS A 5 21.02 -11.71 -39.81
CA LYS A 5 21.21 -10.25 -39.70
C LYS A 5 19.87 -9.54 -39.62
N MET A 6 18.83 -10.04 -40.29
CA MET A 6 17.48 -9.47 -40.21
C MET A 6 16.81 -9.76 -38.88
N THR A 7 16.99 -10.97 -38.31
CA THR A 7 16.52 -11.28 -36.96
C THR A 7 17.21 -10.42 -35.91
N CYS A 8 18.54 -10.25 -35.98
CA CYS A 8 19.24 -9.35 -35.06
C CYS A 8 18.80 -7.89 -35.18
N ARG A 9 18.59 -7.38 -36.40
CA ARG A 9 18.13 -6.00 -36.60
C ARG A 9 16.69 -5.81 -36.08
N GLY A 10 15.82 -6.80 -36.29
CA GLY A 10 14.47 -6.80 -35.71
C GLY A 10 14.49 -6.79 -34.19
N LEU A 11 15.34 -7.62 -33.58
CA LEU A 11 15.52 -7.65 -32.12
C LEU A 11 16.02 -6.31 -31.55
N ILE A 12 16.99 -5.67 -32.22
CA ILE A 12 17.53 -4.37 -31.78
C ILE A 12 16.46 -3.27 -31.83
N VAL A 13 15.67 -3.21 -32.91
CA VAL A 13 14.56 -2.25 -33.04
C VAL A 13 13.48 -2.51 -31.98
N SER A 14 13.19 -3.78 -31.69
CA SER A 14 12.24 -4.16 -30.65
C SER A 14 12.74 -3.79 -29.25
N LEU A 15 14.04 -3.92 -28.98
CA LEU A 15 14.64 -3.49 -27.71
C LEU A 15 14.57 -1.96 -27.56
N LEU A 16 14.93 -1.21 -28.60
CA LEU A 16 14.88 0.26 -28.59
C LEU A 16 13.45 0.79 -28.42
N ALA A 17 12.45 0.15 -29.03
CA ALA A 17 11.04 0.51 -28.84
C ALA A 17 10.56 0.21 -27.41
N LEU A 18 11.10 -0.82 -26.76
CA LEU A 18 10.73 -1.21 -25.40
C LEU A 18 11.49 -0.40 -24.33
N SER A 19 12.68 0.12 -24.63
CA SER A 19 13.48 0.96 -23.73
C SER A 19 12.83 2.32 -23.39
N PHE A 20 11.76 2.71 -24.09
CA PHE A 20 10.95 3.90 -23.74
C PHE A 20 9.84 3.60 -22.73
N GLN A 21 9.71 2.35 -22.28
CA GLN A 21 9.16 2.13 -20.96
C GLN A 21 10.22 2.60 -19.97
N THR A 22 10.21 3.92 -19.74
CA THR A 22 10.66 4.45 -18.46
C THR A 22 9.93 3.60 -17.43
N ALA A 23 10.65 2.60 -16.92
CA ALA A 23 10.44 2.16 -15.58
C ALA A 23 10.77 3.41 -14.79
N GLY A 24 9.75 4.28 -14.67
CA GLY A 24 9.67 5.11 -13.51
C GLY A 24 9.93 4.12 -12.40
N ALA A 25 11.08 4.25 -11.75
CA ALA A 25 11.03 4.48 -10.33
C ALA A 25 10.03 5.64 -10.11
N GLY A 26 8.75 5.37 -10.35
CA GLY A 26 7.71 5.96 -9.60
C GLY A 26 8.12 5.52 -8.20
N MET A 27 8.71 6.45 -7.47
CA MET A 27 7.94 6.92 -6.35
C MET A 27 6.50 7.01 -6.88
N ILE A 28 5.74 5.92 -6.72
CA ILE A 28 4.29 5.97 -6.75
C ILE A 28 4.05 7.19 -5.89
N GLY A 29 3.61 8.28 -6.51
CA GLY A 29 3.44 9.53 -5.78
C GLY A 29 2.65 9.14 -4.56
N ALA A 30 3.22 9.31 -3.37
CA ALA A 30 2.53 8.98 -2.13
C ALA A 30 1.14 9.65 -2.14
N ASP A 31 1.03 10.79 -2.82
CA ASP A 31 -0.18 11.53 -3.17
C ASP A 31 -1.29 10.76 -3.93
N LYS A 32 -0.98 9.67 -4.62
CA LYS A 32 -1.97 8.85 -5.38
C LYS A 32 -2.24 7.49 -4.74
N ALA A 33 -1.34 6.99 -3.88
CA ALA A 33 -1.57 5.78 -3.08
C ALA A 33 -2.18 6.06 -1.71
N ALA A 34 -1.97 7.26 -1.14
CA ALA A 34 -2.42 7.66 0.19
C ALA A 34 -3.88 7.33 0.53
N PRO A 35 -4.89 7.61 -0.34
CA PRO A 35 -6.28 7.30 0.03
C PRO A 35 -6.59 5.80 0.04
N ALA A 36 -5.90 5.01 -0.78
CA ALA A 36 -6.09 3.55 -0.81
C ALA A 36 -5.34 2.85 0.34
N THR A 37 -4.17 3.37 0.73
CA THR A 37 -3.40 2.86 1.87
C THR A 37 -4.06 3.26 3.18
N ALA A 38 -4.53 4.50 3.34
CA ALA A 38 -5.12 4.94 4.60
C ALA A 38 -6.33 4.12 5.04
N GLN A 39 -7.23 3.79 4.11
CA GLN A 39 -8.37 2.93 4.41
C GLN A 39 -7.95 1.50 4.77
N THR A 40 -6.87 1.00 4.15
CA THR A 40 -6.29 -0.32 4.45
C THR A 40 -5.61 -0.32 5.82
N ASP A 41 -4.86 0.72 6.14
CA ASP A 41 -4.17 0.90 7.42
C ASP A 41 -5.18 0.99 8.57
N ARG A 42 -6.26 1.75 8.36
CA ARG A 42 -7.37 1.84 9.32
C ARG A 42 -8.04 0.49 9.56
N ALA A 43 -8.30 -0.28 8.49
CA ALA A 43 -8.88 -1.60 8.61
C ALA A 43 -7.97 -2.55 9.43
N LEU A 44 -6.66 -2.47 9.24
CA LEU A 44 -5.68 -3.24 10.02
C LEU A 44 -5.69 -2.85 11.50
N VAL A 45 -5.70 -1.56 11.82
CA VAL A 45 -5.77 -1.09 13.22
C VAL A 45 -7.07 -1.56 13.87
N LEU A 46 -8.21 -1.47 13.17
CA LEU A 46 -9.50 -1.97 13.67
C LEU A 46 -9.50 -3.48 13.88
N GLU A 47 -8.83 -4.24 13.01
CA GLU A 47 -8.69 -5.70 13.15
C GLU A 47 -7.88 -6.04 14.41
N VAL A 48 -6.74 -5.37 14.63
CA VAL A 48 -5.89 -5.56 15.81
C VAL A 48 -6.65 -5.21 17.09
N VAL A 49 -7.38 -4.10 17.14
CA VAL A 49 -8.19 -3.70 18.30
C VAL A 49 -9.35 -4.66 18.55
N ALA A 50 -9.90 -5.29 17.51
CA ALA A 50 -11.00 -6.25 17.62
C ALA A 50 -10.55 -7.64 18.10
N ARG A 51 -9.24 -7.96 18.10
CA ARG A 51 -8.74 -9.25 18.59
C ARG A 51 -9.01 -9.41 20.08
N ALA A 52 -9.39 -10.63 20.48
CA ALA A 52 -9.78 -10.96 21.85
C ALA A 52 -8.67 -10.68 22.88
N ASP A 53 -7.41 -10.96 22.53
CA ASP A 53 -6.26 -10.68 23.37
C ASP A 53 -6.05 -9.17 23.58
N THR A 54 -6.14 -8.39 22.50
CA THR A 54 -6.03 -6.92 22.55
C THR A 54 -7.16 -6.31 23.38
N ALA A 55 -8.40 -6.77 23.17
CA ALA A 55 -9.57 -6.32 23.93
C ALA A 55 -9.43 -6.62 25.42
N SER A 56 -8.95 -7.82 25.78
CA SER A 56 -8.69 -8.22 27.17
C SER A 56 -7.59 -7.34 27.79
N ARG A 57 -6.54 -7.02 27.02
CA ARG A 57 -5.48 -6.11 27.48
C ARG A 57 -5.98 -4.68 27.66
N LEU A 58 -6.80 -4.16 26.74
CA LEU A 58 -7.42 -2.84 26.87
C LEU A 58 -8.29 -2.76 28.14
N GLN A 59 -9.11 -3.77 28.39
CA GLN A 59 -9.92 -3.86 29.60
C GLN A 59 -9.05 -3.89 30.86
N SER A 60 -7.92 -4.62 30.86
CA SER A 60 -6.97 -4.64 31.99
C SER A 60 -6.34 -3.27 32.29
N LEU A 61 -6.30 -2.39 31.28
CA LEU A 61 -5.84 -1.00 31.40
C LEU A 61 -6.99 -0.03 31.73
N GLY A 62 -8.21 -0.53 31.94
CA GLY A 62 -9.40 0.29 32.20
C GLY A 62 -9.98 0.96 30.94
N VAL A 63 -9.58 0.53 29.74
CA VAL A 63 -10.08 1.05 28.48
C VAL A 63 -11.16 0.12 27.94
N ASP A 64 -12.35 0.66 27.71
CA ASP A 64 -13.42 -0.06 27.01
C ASP A 64 -13.01 -0.32 25.54
N PRO A 65 -12.99 -1.59 25.08
CA PRO A 65 -12.67 -1.92 23.69
C PRO A 65 -13.62 -1.30 22.67
N LEU A 66 -14.90 -1.11 23.00
CA LEU A 66 -15.84 -0.45 22.09
C LEU A 66 -15.47 1.03 21.93
N ALA A 67 -15.27 1.74 23.04
CA ALA A 67 -14.76 3.10 23.00
C ALA A 67 -13.42 3.23 22.25
N ALA A 68 -12.51 2.25 22.37
CA ALA A 68 -11.26 2.25 21.62
C ALA A 68 -11.48 2.14 20.10
N ARG A 69 -12.42 1.29 19.65
CA ARG A 69 -12.79 1.16 18.24
C ARG A 69 -13.45 2.43 17.71
N ASP A 70 -14.35 3.04 18.48
CA ASP A 70 -15.01 4.28 18.09
C ASP A 70 -14.01 5.42 17.91
N ARG A 71 -12.96 5.50 18.75
CA ARG A 71 -11.88 6.48 18.56
C ARG A 71 -11.09 6.24 17.28
N VAL A 72 -10.72 4.99 16.97
CA VAL A 72 -10.08 4.65 15.69
C VAL A 72 -11.02 4.96 14.52
N GLY A 73 -12.33 4.78 14.71
CA GLY A 73 -13.41 5.16 13.79
C GLY A 73 -13.66 6.67 13.64
N ALA A 74 -13.15 7.49 14.57
CA ALA A 74 -13.20 8.94 14.49
C ALA A 74 -11.88 9.57 13.98
N MET A 75 -10.78 8.82 14.07
CA MET A 75 -9.44 9.24 13.67
C MET A 75 -9.36 9.52 12.16
N SER A 76 -8.61 10.56 11.77
CA SER A 76 -8.32 10.86 10.37
C SER A 76 -7.32 9.88 9.78
N ASP A 77 -7.34 9.76 8.46
CA ASP A 77 -6.42 8.91 7.69
C ASP A 77 -4.94 9.19 7.99
N GLN A 78 -4.59 10.47 8.19
CA GLN A 78 -3.22 10.87 8.53
C GLN A 78 -2.83 10.46 9.95
N GLU A 79 -3.74 10.58 10.91
CA GLU A 79 -3.49 10.18 12.29
C GLU A 79 -3.34 8.64 12.40
N VAL A 80 -4.13 7.88 11.64
CA VAL A 80 -4.00 6.41 11.58
C VAL A 80 -2.66 5.99 10.98
N ALA A 81 -2.18 6.68 9.94
CA ALA A 81 -0.90 6.39 9.30
C ALA A 81 0.32 6.68 10.19
N GLN A 82 0.15 7.34 11.34
CA GLN A 82 1.21 7.69 12.28
C GLN A 82 1.25 6.80 13.55
N LEU A 83 0.35 5.83 13.67
CA LEU A 83 0.23 4.93 14.83
C LEU A 83 1.32 3.85 14.92
#